data_AF-A0A1K2IBE0-F1
#
_entry.id   AF-A0A1K2IBE0-F1
#
_cell.length_a   1.000
_cell.length_b   1.000
_cell.length_c   1.000
_cell.angle_alpha   90.00
_cell.angle_beta   90.00
_cell.angle_gamma   90.00
#
_symmetry.space_group_name_H-M   'P 1'
#
loop_
_entity.id
_entity.type
_entity.pdbx_description
1 polymer ?
#
loop_
_entity_poly.entity_id
_entity_poly.type
_entity_poly.pdbx_seq_one_letter_code
_entity_poly.pdbx_strand_id
1 'polypeptide(L)'
;MKLLFSLGLCLSLSMTTFAQKKEALSSKDKAIVEHFKNDYKKKNYKKFEGKIIIKDNFVQFDDKIINYNKSDKTTQSFLQEGLIYPQLLTDYQMEKFLDETTDKSQKRFLKLQKDPRASFDVNNMRINSSDELVSLSTDPKIKRFKLLCNDSKIQGTPIYIIELTNKEATKDTTPEEFIKNSKLTYLQQL
;
A
#
# COMPACT_ATOMS: atom_id res chain seq x y z
N MET A 1 -26.81 -52.89 -42.26
CA MET A 1 -25.51 -52.54 -41.65
C MET A 1 -24.97 -51.29 -42.31
N LYS A 2 -24.26 -50.44 -41.55
CA LYS A 2 -23.50 -49.23 -41.97
C LYS A 2 -24.26 -47.88 -42.02
N LEU A 3 -24.84 -47.44 -40.91
CA LEU A 3 -25.13 -46.00 -40.68
C LEU A 3 -25.13 -45.67 -39.16
N LEU A 4 -24.14 -46.15 -38.41
CA LEU A 4 -24.05 -45.89 -36.96
C LEU A 4 -22.65 -45.45 -36.49
N PHE A 5 -21.82 -44.90 -37.38
CA PHE A 5 -20.43 -44.53 -37.05
C PHE A 5 -20.08 -43.05 -37.23
N SER A 6 -21.04 -42.13 -37.27
CA SER A 6 -20.70 -40.68 -37.41
C SER A 6 -21.16 -39.76 -36.29
N LEU A 7 -21.77 -40.24 -35.20
CA LEU A 7 -22.20 -39.36 -34.10
C LEU A 7 -21.30 -39.36 -32.86
N GLY A 8 -20.25 -40.20 -32.81
CA GLY A 8 -19.36 -40.30 -31.64
C GLY A 8 -18.17 -39.32 -31.64
N LEU A 9 -17.84 -38.71 -32.78
CA LEU A 9 -16.57 -37.97 -32.94
C LEU A 9 -16.68 -36.46 -32.70
N CYS A 10 -17.88 -35.91 -32.48
CA CYS A 10 -18.07 -34.46 -32.26
C CYS A 10 -18.12 -34.05 -30.77
N LEU A 11 -18.12 -34.99 -29.83
CA LEU A 11 -18.23 -34.68 -28.39
C LEU A 11 -16.88 -34.57 -27.66
N SER A 12 -15.75 -34.80 -28.33
CA SER A 12 -14.42 -34.78 -27.70
C SER A 12 -13.63 -33.47 -27.90
N LEU A 13 -14.23 -32.42 -28.49
CA LEU A 13 -13.53 -31.19 -28.85
C LEU A 13 -13.92 -29.95 -28.04
N SER A 14 -14.81 -30.06 -27.07
CA SER A 14 -15.14 -28.95 -26.14
C SER A 14 -14.24 -28.94 -24.90
N MET A 15 -12.92 -28.95 -25.09
CA MET A 15 -12.03 -28.45 -24.05
C MET A 15 -12.18 -26.93 -24.03
N THR A 16 -13.04 -26.41 -23.15
CA THR A 16 -13.01 -24.99 -22.77
C THR A 16 -11.68 -24.75 -22.08
N THR A 17 -10.67 -24.37 -22.86
CA THR A 17 -9.42 -23.85 -22.32
C THR A 17 -9.77 -22.52 -21.65
N PHE A 18 -9.94 -22.55 -20.34
CA PHE A 18 -9.82 -21.35 -19.53
C PHE A 18 -8.35 -20.95 -19.51
N ALA A 19 -7.86 -20.46 -20.65
CA ALA A 19 -6.66 -19.65 -20.67
C ALA A 19 -7.03 -18.35 -19.95
N GLN A 20 -6.86 -18.32 -18.62
CA GLN A 20 -6.78 -17.07 -17.89
C GLN A 20 -5.65 -16.28 -18.53
N LYS A 21 -6.02 -15.30 -19.38
CA LYS A 21 -5.08 -14.33 -19.94
C LYS A 21 -4.39 -13.70 -18.74
N LYS A 22 -3.13 -14.07 -18.51
CA LYS A 22 -2.26 -13.37 -17.55
C LYS A 22 -2.21 -11.93 -18.05
N GLU A 23 -2.99 -11.06 -17.41
CA GLU A 23 -3.00 -9.64 -17.75
C GLU A 23 -1.56 -9.14 -17.59
N ALA A 24 -1.04 -8.53 -18.66
CA ALA A 24 0.33 -8.03 -18.60
C ALA A 24 0.41 -6.97 -17.49
N LEU A 25 1.33 -7.13 -16.55
CA LEU A 25 1.53 -6.15 -15.47
C LEU A 25 1.66 -4.74 -16.06
N SER A 26 0.97 -3.78 -15.46
CA SER A 26 1.12 -2.37 -15.83
C SER A 26 2.57 -1.91 -15.62
N SER A 27 3.00 -0.85 -16.30
CA SER A 27 4.35 -0.28 -16.12
C SER A 27 4.63 0.07 -14.65
N LYS A 28 3.62 0.58 -13.94
CA LYS A 28 3.70 0.89 -12.52
C LYS A 28 3.87 -0.36 -11.68
N ASP A 29 3.10 -1.42 -11.91
CA ASP A 29 3.23 -2.66 -11.14
C ASP A 29 4.59 -3.35 -11.41
N LYS A 30 5.15 -3.23 -12.63
CA LYS A 30 6.52 -3.69 -12.92
C LYS A 30 7.57 -2.94 -12.09
N ALA A 31 7.45 -1.62 -11.98
CA ALA A 31 8.33 -0.81 -11.16
C ALA A 31 8.27 -1.22 -9.68
N ILE A 32 7.09 -1.56 -9.16
CA ILE A 32 6.94 -2.09 -7.79
C ILE A 32 7.71 -3.41 -7.63
N VAL A 33 7.57 -4.34 -8.58
CA VAL A 33 8.27 -5.63 -8.55
C VAL A 33 9.79 -5.43 -8.57
N GLU A 34 10.29 -4.55 -9.43
CA GLU A 34 11.72 -4.24 -9.52
C GLU A 34 12.25 -3.58 -8.25
N HIS A 35 11.50 -2.63 -7.69
CA HIS A 35 11.83 -1.98 -6.42
C HIS A 35 12.02 -3.01 -5.30
N PHE A 36 11.10 -3.96 -5.16
CA PHE A 36 11.22 -5.00 -4.13
C PHE A 36 12.39 -5.96 -4.34
N LYS A 37 12.90 -6.10 -5.56
CA LYS A 37 14.08 -6.93 -5.86
C LYS A 37 15.39 -6.22 -5.53
N ASN A 38 15.47 -4.92 -5.80
CA ASN A 38 16.74 -4.20 -5.79
C ASN A 38 16.94 -3.33 -4.54
N ASP A 39 15.86 -2.70 -4.06
CA ASP A 39 15.95 -1.59 -3.10
C ASP A 39 15.26 -1.88 -1.76
N TYR A 40 14.61 -3.04 -1.64
CA TYR A 40 13.87 -3.43 -0.44
C TYR A 40 14.77 -3.53 0.79
N LYS A 41 14.45 -2.72 1.80
CA LYS A 41 15.05 -2.78 3.14
C LYS A 41 13.96 -2.71 4.19
N LYS A 42 13.85 -3.78 4.97
CA LYS A 42 12.87 -3.86 6.07
C LYS A 42 13.21 -2.85 7.16
N LYS A 43 12.21 -2.11 7.62
CA LYS A 43 12.27 -1.19 8.77
C LYS A 43 11.24 -1.63 9.81
N ASN A 44 11.22 -0.96 10.96
CA ASN A 44 10.20 -1.15 11.98
C ASN A 44 9.60 0.20 12.34
N TYR A 45 8.34 0.40 11.95
CA TYR A 45 7.61 1.62 12.25
C TYR A 45 6.70 1.39 13.45
N LYS A 46 6.71 2.34 14.38
CA LYS A 46 5.79 2.31 15.53
C LYS A 46 4.37 2.58 15.06
N LYS A 47 3.40 1.88 15.67
CA LYS A 47 1.99 2.26 15.59
C LYS A 47 1.82 3.65 16.23
N PHE A 48 0.78 4.36 15.81
CA PHE A 48 0.40 5.61 16.43
C PHE A 48 -0.03 5.38 17.89
N GLU A 49 0.53 6.16 18.82
CA GLU A 49 0.27 6.05 20.26
C GLU A 49 -0.69 7.15 20.78
N GLY A 50 -1.01 8.14 19.95
CA GLY A 50 -1.90 9.25 20.29
C GLY A 50 -3.39 8.91 20.16
N LYS A 51 -4.23 9.94 20.21
CA LYS A 51 -5.69 9.77 20.15
C LYS A 51 -6.16 9.56 18.70
N ILE A 52 -6.83 8.45 18.46
CA ILE A 52 -7.48 8.13 17.17
C ILE A 52 -8.99 8.35 17.30
N ILE A 53 -9.56 9.18 16.43
CA ILE A 53 -11.02 9.37 16.31
C ILE A 53 -11.44 8.96 14.91
N ILE A 54 -12.28 7.95 14.82
CA ILE A 54 -12.78 7.40 13.56
C ILE A 54 -14.10 8.11 13.21
N LYS A 55 -14.19 8.60 11.98
CA LYS A 55 -15.39 9.20 11.38
C LYS A 55 -15.64 8.54 10.03
N ASP A 56 -16.82 8.80 9.45
CA ASP A 56 -17.27 8.10 8.25
C ASP A 56 -16.30 8.18 7.05
N ASN A 57 -15.65 9.33 6.85
CA ASN A 57 -14.82 9.61 5.67
C ASN A 57 -13.39 10.05 6.02
N PHE A 58 -13.05 10.09 7.31
CA PHE A 58 -11.71 10.45 7.77
C PHE A 58 -11.41 9.82 9.12
N VAL A 59 -10.11 9.66 9.38
CA VAL A 59 -9.59 9.32 10.71
C VAL A 59 -8.74 10.49 11.18
N GLN A 60 -9.00 10.94 12.40
CA GLN A 60 -8.25 11.99 13.07
C GLN A 60 -7.25 11.38 14.03
N PHE A 61 -6.00 11.83 13.91
CA PHE A 61 -4.83 11.48 14.72
C PHE A 61 -4.41 12.74 15.46
N ASP A 62 -4.77 12.83 16.74
CA ASP A 62 -4.67 14.06 17.54
C ASP A 62 -5.35 15.25 16.85
N ASP A 63 -4.59 16.15 16.22
CA ASP A 63 -5.07 17.34 15.52
C ASP A 63 -5.00 17.23 13.98
N LYS A 64 -4.50 16.12 13.44
CA LYS A 64 -4.34 15.89 12.00
C LYS A 64 -5.34 14.88 11.47
N ILE A 65 -5.68 14.97 10.19
CA ILE A 65 -6.65 14.07 9.57
C ILE A 65 -6.12 13.39 8.31
N ILE A 66 -6.52 12.14 8.11
CA ILE A 66 -6.42 11.43 6.84
C ILE A 66 -7.83 11.14 6.35
N ASN A 67 -8.14 11.61 5.15
CA ASN A 67 -9.38 11.31 4.46
C ASN A 67 -9.28 9.95 3.77
N TYR A 68 -10.39 9.21 3.70
CA TYR A 68 -10.44 7.95 2.97
C TYR A 68 -11.82 7.73 2.35
N ASN A 69 -11.93 6.71 1.50
CA ASN A 69 -13.21 6.25 1.00
C ASN A 69 -13.85 5.28 2.00
N LYS A 70 -15.03 5.60 2.53
CA LYS A 70 -15.78 4.75 3.48
C LYS A 70 -15.99 3.31 3.00
N SER A 71 -16.05 3.07 1.70
CA SER A 71 -16.20 1.72 1.15
C SER A 71 -14.94 0.86 1.27
N ASP A 72 -13.76 1.49 1.42
CA ASP A 72 -12.48 0.79 1.57
C ASP A 72 -12.22 0.45 3.05
N LYS A 73 -12.70 -0.74 3.44
CA LYS A 73 -12.52 -1.28 4.79
C LYS A 73 -11.07 -1.57 5.14
N THR A 74 -10.23 -1.85 4.14
CA THR A 74 -8.81 -2.15 4.33
C THR A 74 -8.06 -0.88 4.73
N THR A 75 -8.27 0.21 3.98
CA THR A 75 -7.75 1.54 4.35
C THR A 75 -8.25 1.98 5.73
N GLN A 76 -9.55 1.80 6.01
CA GLN A 76 -10.10 2.11 7.33
C GLN A 76 -9.37 1.35 8.44
N SER A 77 -9.11 0.06 8.24
CA SER A 77 -8.42 -0.79 9.22
C SER A 77 -6.98 -0.34 9.45
N PHE A 78 -6.25 0.05 8.40
CA PHE A 78 -4.89 0.59 8.55
C PHE A 78 -4.84 1.85 9.41
N LEU A 79 -5.79 2.76 9.19
CA LEU A 79 -5.87 4.03 9.92
C LEU A 79 -6.32 3.82 11.36
N GLN A 80 -7.35 3.00 11.58
CA GLN A 80 -7.87 2.66 12.90
C GLN A 80 -6.82 1.99 13.79
N GLU A 81 -6.02 1.08 13.22
CA GLU A 81 -4.94 0.40 13.94
C GLU A 81 -3.67 1.24 14.11
N GLY A 82 -3.69 2.50 13.63
CA GLY A 82 -2.54 3.40 13.72
C GLY A 82 -1.32 2.92 12.94
N LEU A 83 -1.50 2.09 11.91
CA LEU A 83 -0.41 1.58 11.07
C LEU A 83 0.07 2.65 10.07
N ILE A 84 -0.85 3.52 9.64
CA ILE A 84 -0.57 4.66 8.78
C ILE A 84 -1.17 5.89 9.45
N TYR A 85 -0.38 6.97 9.56
CA TYR A 85 -0.80 8.21 10.20
C TYR A 85 -0.01 9.41 9.63
N PRO A 86 -0.55 10.64 9.76
CA PRO A 86 0.05 11.87 9.22
C PRO A 86 1.54 12.07 9.53
N GLN A 87 1.93 11.89 10.79
CA GLN A 87 3.30 12.14 11.22
C GLN A 87 4.31 11.16 10.61
N LEU A 88 3.95 9.88 10.50
CA LEU A 88 4.76 8.87 9.80
C LEU A 88 5.05 9.28 8.36
N LEU A 89 4.01 9.74 7.64
CA LEU A 89 4.16 10.13 6.24
C LEU A 89 4.94 11.44 6.10
N THR A 90 4.74 12.38 7.03
CA THR A 90 5.52 13.64 7.09
C THR A 90 7.00 13.36 7.29
N ASP A 91 7.35 12.52 8.27
CA ASP A 91 8.73 12.14 8.55
C ASP A 91 9.33 11.39 7.35
N TYR A 92 8.57 10.49 6.71
CA TYR A 92 8.99 9.81 5.49
C TYR A 92 9.30 10.78 4.34
N GLN A 93 8.43 11.76 4.06
CA GLN A 93 8.65 12.76 3.01
C GLN A 93 9.91 13.59 3.26
N MET A 94 10.12 13.99 4.51
CA MET A 94 11.31 14.74 4.90
C MET A 94 12.59 13.91 4.74
N GLU A 95 12.59 12.65 5.19
CA GLU A 95 13.72 11.72 5.00
C GLU A 95 14.02 11.52 3.50
N LYS A 96 12.98 11.23 2.70
CA LYS A 96 13.10 11.08 1.25
C LYS A 96 13.74 12.31 0.61
N PHE A 97 13.27 13.50 0.97
CA PHE A 97 13.86 14.75 0.48
C PHE A 97 15.34 14.87 0.84
N LEU A 98 15.72 14.56 2.08
CA LEU A 98 17.10 14.63 2.56
C LEU A 98 18.03 13.64 1.83
N ASP A 99 17.52 12.46 1.48
CA ASP A 99 18.27 11.42 0.78
C ASP A 99 18.41 11.72 -0.71
N GLU A 100 17.33 12.15 -1.36
CA GLU A 100 17.27 12.34 -2.82
C GLU A 100 17.78 13.70 -3.29
N THR A 101 17.61 14.77 -2.51
CA THR A 101 18.07 16.09 -2.94
C THR A 101 19.60 16.14 -2.95
N THR A 102 20.19 16.59 -4.06
CA THR A 102 21.64 16.79 -4.19
C THR A 102 22.04 18.25 -3.90
N ASP A 103 21.06 19.15 -3.83
CA ASP A 103 21.28 20.57 -3.59
C ASP A 103 21.61 20.85 -2.12
N LYS A 104 22.87 21.20 -1.87
CA LYS A 104 23.38 21.52 -0.53
C LYS A 104 22.72 22.77 0.05
N SER A 105 22.33 23.73 -0.77
CA SER A 105 21.67 24.96 -0.32
C SER A 105 20.29 24.64 0.22
N GLN A 106 19.51 23.84 -0.49
CA GLN A 106 18.18 23.40 -0.03
C GLN A 106 18.25 22.62 1.29
N LYS A 107 19.22 21.68 1.42
CA LYS A 107 19.45 20.99 2.70
C LYS A 107 19.80 21.94 3.84
N ARG A 108 20.61 22.98 3.56
CA ARG A 108 20.96 24.00 4.55
C ARG A 108 19.75 24.83 4.95
N PHE A 109 18.95 25.30 3.98
CA PHE A 109 17.74 26.06 4.26
C PHE A 109 16.75 25.27 5.11
N LEU A 110 16.53 23.99 4.81
CA LEU A 110 15.66 23.14 5.61
C LEU A 110 16.14 23.04 7.07
N LYS A 111 17.45 22.85 7.29
CA LYS A 111 18.04 22.77 8.64
C LYS A 111 17.96 24.07 9.43
N LEU A 112 17.78 25.21 8.76
CA LEU A 112 17.64 26.52 9.41
C LEU A 112 16.19 26.85 9.79
N GLN A 113 15.21 26.08 9.31
CA GLN A 113 13.81 26.27 9.67
C GLN A 113 13.58 25.91 11.14
N LYS A 114 12.71 26.68 11.82
CA LYS A 114 12.30 26.37 13.21
C LYS A 114 11.57 25.04 13.32
N ASP A 115 10.77 24.73 12.30
CA ASP A 115 10.09 23.44 12.15
C ASP A 115 10.23 22.95 10.70
N PRO A 116 11.25 22.12 10.39
CA PRO A 116 11.46 21.60 9.04
C PRO A 116 10.33 20.65 8.59
N ARG A 117 9.57 20.07 9.52
CA ARG A 117 8.49 19.14 9.17
C ARG A 117 7.28 19.85 8.58
N ALA A 118 7.09 21.13 8.88
CA ALA A 118 5.96 21.92 8.39
C ALA A 118 5.88 21.96 6.85
N SER A 119 7.03 21.95 6.16
CA SER A 119 7.09 21.90 4.69
C SER A 119 6.64 20.56 4.10
N PHE A 120 6.66 19.49 4.90
CA PHE A 120 6.29 18.13 4.50
C PHE A 120 4.99 17.66 5.15
N ASP A 121 4.29 18.56 5.84
CA ASP A 121 3.13 18.23 6.65
C ASP A 121 2.03 17.54 5.82
N VAL A 122 1.81 16.27 6.11
CA VAL A 122 0.76 15.44 5.49
C VAL A 122 -0.50 15.56 6.32
N ASN A 123 -1.23 16.66 6.17
CA ASN A 123 -2.54 16.86 6.78
C ASN A 123 -3.61 17.01 5.69
N ASN A 124 -4.78 16.42 5.91
CA ASN A 124 -5.89 16.36 4.95
C ASN A 124 -5.62 15.51 3.69
N MET A 125 -4.52 14.75 3.65
CA MET A 125 -4.26 13.79 2.57
C MET A 125 -5.42 12.80 2.46
N ARG A 126 -5.76 12.40 1.22
CA ARG A 126 -6.77 11.40 0.93
C ARG A 126 -6.14 10.11 0.45
N ILE A 127 -6.45 8.98 1.09
CA ILE A 127 -6.19 7.64 0.55
C ILE A 127 -7.43 7.22 -0.24
N ASN A 128 -7.29 7.08 -1.55
CA ASN A 128 -8.39 6.76 -2.46
C ASN A 128 -8.72 5.27 -2.47
N SER A 129 -7.69 4.43 -2.48
CA SER A 129 -7.83 2.97 -2.45
C SER A 129 -6.58 2.30 -1.89
N SER A 130 -6.78 1.08 -1.40
CA SER A 130 -5.74 0.14 -1.01
C SER A 130 -5.92 -1.20 -1.70
N ASP A 131 -4.89 -1.64 -2.42
CA ASP A 131 -4.91 -2.89 -3.18
C ASP A 131 -3.81 -3.84 -2.64
N GLU A 132 -4.18 -5.07 -2.29
CA GLU A 132 -3.22 -6.09 -1.87
C GLU A 132 -2.40 -6.61 -3.08
N LEU A 133 -1.08 -6.58 -2.95
CA LEU A 133 -0.14 -7.04 -3.96
C LEU A 133 0.23 -8.50 -3.72
N VAL A 134 -0.77 -9.39 -3.87
CA VAL A 134 -0.67 -10.83 -3.54
C VAL A 134 0.49 -11.54 -4.26
N SER A 135 0.86 -11.09 -5.46
CA SER A 135 1.97 -11.67 -6.23
C SER A 135 3.37 -11.39 -5.64
N LEU A 136 3.49 -10.43 -4.73
CA LEU A 136 4.78 -10.01 -4.16
C LEU A 136 5.16 -10.75 -2.89
N SER A 137 4.26 -11.54 -2.29
CA SER A 137 4.55 -12.34 -1.11
C SER A 137 3.67 -13.59 -1.08
N THR A 138 4.29 -14.75 -0.90
CA THR A 138 3.58 -16.02 -0.64
C THR A 138 3.59 -16.41 0.84
N ASP A 139 4.31 -15.64 1.67
CA ASP A 139 4.38 -15.87 3.11
C ASP A 139 3.11 -15.32 3.78
N PRO A 140 2.30 -16.16 4.48
CA PRO A 140 1.11 -15.69 5.18
C PRO A 140 1.40 -14.62 6.25
N LYS A 141 2.66 -14.48 6.69
CA LYS A 141 3.09 -13.48 7.68
C LYS A 141 3.32 -12.10 7.10
N ILE A 142 3.37 -11.97 5.79
CA ILE A 142 3.75 -10.74 5.10
C ILE A 142 2.70 -10.41 4.04
N LYS A 143 2.08 -9.23 4.19
CA LYS A 143 1.19 -8.66 3.17
C LYS A 143 1.70 -7.31 2.71
N ARG A 144 1.60 -7.07 1.41
CA ARG A 144 2.05 -5.83 0.76
C ARG A 144 0.86 -5.15 0.11
N PHE A 145 0.78 -3.83 0.25
CA PHE A 145 -0.33 -3.06 -0.30
C PHE A 145 0.18 -1.89 -1.11
N LYS A 146 -0.55 -1.57 -2.17
CA LYS A 146 -0.44 -0.34 -2.94
C LYS A 146 -1.54 0.61 -2.48
N LEU A 147 -1.17 1.84 -2.14
CA LEU A 147 -2.09 2.89 -1.73
C LEU A 147 -2.05 4.01 -2.76
N LEU A 148 -3.20 4.36 -3.30
CA LEU A 148 -3.36 5.49 -4.21
C LEU A 148 -3.79 6.70 -3.40
N CYS A 149 -2.93 7.71 -3.31
CA CYS A 149 -3.16 8.87 -2.45
C CYS A 149 -3.29 10.15 -3.28
N ASN A 150 -4.05 11.12 -2.78
CA ASN A 150 -4.10 12.49 -3.27
C ASN A 150 -3.76 13.45 -2.12
N ASP A 151 -2.89 14.40 -2.39
CA ASP A 151 -2.57 15.49 -1.47
C ASP A 151 -2.58 16.79 -2.26
N SER A 152 -3.25 17.83 -1.75
CA SER A 152 -3.27 19.15 -2.41
C SER A 152 -1.89 19.78 -2.55
N LYS A 153 -0.92 19.37 -1.72
CA LYS A 153 0.46 19.88 -1.72
C LYS A 153 1.36 19.11 -2.67
N ILE A 154 0.97 17.90 -3.12
CA ILE A 154 1.78 17.04 -3.98
C ILE A 154 1.16 17.02 -5.38
N GLN A 155 1.94 17.36 -6.41
CA GLN A 155 1.46 17.26 -7.78
C GLN A 155 1.27 15.78 -8.19
N GLY A 156 0.11 15.47 -8.77
CA GLY A 156 -0.25 14.13 -9.20
C GLY A 156 -0.87 13.27 -8.10
N THR A 157 -0.95 11.96 -8.34
CA THR A 157 -1.51 10.97 -7.41
C THR A 157 -0.36 10.11 -6.89
N PRO A 158 0.28 10.47 -5.76
CA PRO A 158 1.34 9.66 -5.17
C PRO A 158 0.87 8.23 -4.91
N ILE A 159 1.75 7.27 -5.20
CA ILE A 159 1.53 5.86 -4.90
C ILE A 159 2.45 5.49 -3.75
N TYR A 160 1.87 5.04 -2.65
CA TYR A 160 2.62 4.44 -1.55
C TYR A 160 2.56 2.92 -1.63
N ILE A 161 3.69 2.29 -1.38
CA ILE A 161 3.80 0.86 -1.15
C ILE A 161 4.07 0.67 0.34
N ILE A 162 3.29 -0.21 0.96
CA ILE A 162 3.52 -0.61 2.35
C ILE A 162 3.67 -2.12 2.47
N GLU A 163 4.41 -2.55 3.49
CA GLU A 163 4.44 -3.95 3.94
C GLU A 163 4.01 -4.03 5.39
N LEU A 164 3.08 -4.93 5.66
CA LEU A 164 2.66 -5.31 6.98
C LEU A 164 3.20 -6.69 7.32
N THR A 165 3.79 -6.84 8.50
CA THR A 165 4.22 -8.13 9.04
C THR A 165 3.39 -8.49 10.27
N ASN A 166 2.75 -9.65 10.25
CA ASN A 166 2.17 -10.30 11.43
C ASN A 166 2.90 -11.64 11.65
N LYS A 167 3.70 -11.72 12.72
CA LYS A 167 4.55 -12.90 12.98
C LYS A 167 3.75 -14.16 13.32
N GLU A 168 2.55 -13.98 13.84
CA GLU A 168 1.65 -15.05 14.30
C GLU A 168 0.64 -15.45 13.21
N ALA A 169 0.62 -14.76 12.06
CA ALA A 169 -0.32 -15.08 11.00
C ALA A 169 -0.03 -16.45 10.37
N THR A 170 -1.11 -17.16 10.08
CA THR A 170 -1.14 -18.41 9.34
C THR A 170 -1.99 -18.22 8.07
N LYS A 171 -2.14 -19.27 7.26
CA LYS A 171 -2.98 -19.23 6.06
C LYS A 171 -4.46 -19.03 6.38
N ASP A 172 -4.87 -19.32 7.62
CA ASP A 172 -6.26 -19.25 8.08
C ASP A 172 -6.58 -17.92 8.78
N THR A 173 -5.57 -17.07 9.01
CA THR A 173 -5.76 -15.75 9.63
C THR A 173 -6.58 -14.85 8.70
N THR A 174 -7.66 -14.26 9.25
CA THR A 174 -8.52 -13.36 8.47
C THR A 174 -7.79 -12.06 8.14
N PRO A 175 -8.19 -11.33 7.08
CA PRO A 175 -7.61 -10.02 6.76
C PRO A 175 -7.67 -9.03 7.92
N GLU A 176 -8.79 -8.98 8.65
CA GLU A 176 -8.99 -8.07 9.77
C GLU A 176 -8.06 -8.42 10.95
N GLU A 177 -7.97 -9.70 11.30
CA GLU A 177 -7.07 -10.18 12.36
C GLU A 177 -5.60 -9.99 11.96
N PHE A 178 -5.29 -10.19 10.68
CA PHE A 178 -3.96 -9.95 10.15
C PHE A 178 -3.56 -8.49 10.38
N ILE A 179 -4.38 -7.53 9.97
CA ILE A 179 -4.08 -6.09 10.07
C ILE A 179 -3.97 -5.66 11.53
N LYS A 180 -4.91 -6.09 12.39
CA LYS A 180 -4.91 -5.76 13.82
C LYS A 180 -3.59 -6.13 14.51
N ASN A 181 -3.09 -7.33 14.23
CA ASN A 181 -1.88 -7.86 14.86
C ASN A 181 -0.59 -7.54 14.07
N SER A 182 -0.70 -6.74 13.01
CA SER A 182 0.45 -6.39 12.17
C SER A 182 1.28 -5.25 12.72
N LYS A 183 2.50 -5.15 12.21
CA LYS A 183 3.36 -3.96 12.27
C LYS A 183 3.67 -3.51 10.85
N LEU A 184 3.78 -2.20 10.65
CA LEU A 184 4.30 -1.64 9.41
C LEU A 184 5.81 -1.88 9.37
N THR A 185 6.27 -2.61 8.35
CA THR A 185 7.69 -2.99 8.19
C THR A 185 8.34 -2.44 6.93
N TYR A 186 7.56 -1.80 6.08
CA TYR A 186 8.06 -1.13 4.88
C TYR A 186 7.12 0.00 4.47
N LEU A 187 7.69 1.10 3.97
CA LEU A 187 6.98 2.24 3.43
C LEU A 187 7.86 2.87 2.36
N GLN A 188 7.30 3.06 1.16
CA GLN A 188 7.95 3.75 0.05
C GLN A 188 6.90 4.51 -0.77
N GLN A 189 7.23 5.73 -1.22
CA GLN A 189 6.49 6.42 -2.26
C GLN A 189 7.22 6.26 -3.60
N LEU A 190 6.49 5.84 -4.63
CA LEU A 190 6.95 5.81 -6.03
C LEU A 190 6.79 7.17 -6.71
#